data_AF-A0AAW5WYM9-F1
#
_entry.id   AF-A0AAW5WYM9-F1
#
_cell.length_a   1.000
_cell.length_b   1.000
_cell.length_c   1.000
_cell.angle_alpha   90.00
_cell.angle_beta   90.00
_cell.angle_gamma   90.00
#
_symmetry.space_group_name_H-M   'P 1'
#
loop_
_entity.id
_entity.type
_entity.pdbx_description
1 polymer ?
#
loop_
_entity_poly.entity_id
_entity_poly.type
_entity_poly.pdbx_seq_one_letter_code
_entity_poly.pdbx_strand_id
1 'polypeptide(L)'
;MIIEFTIPGKPVGQGRPRFSRHRGYVQTYDPAKSRQYKAMATMCAQRVYSGEPLETPLKITVKAYFGLYKSYTKKRREACLSGQEVPTKKPDIDNIVKGIMDSLNGVIYHDDKQVIQLVAFKAYAEKPRVEVTVEELEQ
;
A
#
# COMPACT_ATOMS: atom_id res chain seq x y z
N MET A 1 6.98 -2.28 19.24
CA MET A 1 5.52 -2.14 18.99
C MET A 1 5.14 -2.74 17.64
N ILE A 2 3.88 -3.19 17.48
CA ILE A 2 3.32 -3.64 16.18
C ILE A 2 2.04 -2.87 15.89
N ILE A 3 1.93 -2.31 14.69
CA ILE A 3 0.77 -1.56 14.20
C ILE A 3 0.23 -2.27 12.95
N GLU A 4 -1.04 -2.68 13.00
CA GLU A 4 -1.69 -3.39 11.91
C GLU A 4 -2.95 -2.68 11.45
N PHE A 5 -3.10 -2.51 10.14
CA PHE A 5 -4.32 -1.97 9.56
C PHE A 5 -4.59 -2.53 8.17
N THR A 6 -5.85 -2.41 7.76
CA THR A 6 -6.32 -2.87 6.46
C THR A 6 -6.90 -1.71 5.67
N ILE A 7 -6.45 -1.58 4.43
CA ILE A 7 -6.96 -0.63 3.45
C ILE A 7 -7.97 -1.38 2.56
N PRO A 8 -9.28 -1.07 2.65
CA PRO A 8 -10.29 -1.78 1.87
C PRO A 8 -10.21 -1.40 0.39
N GLY A 9 -10.52 -2.36 -0.49
CA GLY A 9 -10.61 -2.12 -1.93
C GLY A 9 -9.38 -2.56 -2.71
N LYS A 10 -9.39 -2.28 -4.02
CA LYS A 10 -8.35 -2.76 -4.94
C LYS A 10 -7.00 -2.09 -4.63
N PRO A 11 -5.88 -2.85 -4.61
CA PRO A 11 -4.55 -2.25 -4.53
C PRO A 11 -4.34 -1.23 -5.65
N VAL A 12 -3.85 -0.05 -5.31
CA VAL A 12 -3.54 1.03 -6.26
C VAL A 12 -2.05 1.34 -6.15
N GLY A 13 -1.35 1.31 -7.28
CA GLY A 13 0.05 1.72 -7.33
C GLY A 13 0.18 3.24 -7.38
N GLN A 14 1.26 3.75 -6.83
CA GLN A 14 1.66 5.15 -6.99
C GLN A 14 1.88 5.45 -8.47
N GLY A 15 1.09 6.38 -9.01
CA GLY A 15 1.22 6.86 -10.38
C GLY A 15 2.40 7.82 -10.49
N ARG A 16 3.00 7.91 -11.68
CA ARG A 16 4.00 8.95 -11.95
C ARG A 16 3.36 10.34 -11.83
N PRO A 17 4.06 11.33 -11.24
CA PRO A 17 3.57 12.68 -11.17
C PRO A 17 3.20 13.23 -12.55
N ARG A 18 2.12 14.01 -12.59
CA ARG A 18 1.69 14.75 -13.77
C ARG A 18 2.25 16.17 -13.69
N PHE A 19 2.56 16.72 -14.85
CA PHE A 19 3.02 18.09 -15.00
C PHE A 19 1.90 18.90 -15.64
N SER A 20 1.57 20.05 -15.05
CA SER A 20 0.68 21.04 -15.65
C SER A 20 1.36 22.40 -15.60
N ARG A 21 1.13 23.23 -16.62
CA ARG A 21 1.57 24.63 -16.61
C ARG A 21 0.44 25.51 -16.13
N HIS A 22 0.67 26.25 -15.05
CA HIS A 22 -0.24 27.28 -14.57
C HIS A 22 0.53 28.59 -14.41
N ARG A 23 0.07 29.66 -15.09
CA ARG A 23 0.67 31.01 -15.04
C ARG A 23 2.19 31.05 -15.21
N GLY A 24 2.72 30.23 -16.13
CA GLY A 24 4.16 30.18 -16.43
C GLY A 24 4.99 29.20 -15.60
N TYR A 25 4.46 28.67 -14.49
CA TYR A 25 5.14 27.70 -13.63
C TYR A 25 4.69 26.27 -13.93
N VAL A 26 5.62 25.32 -13.82
CA VAL A 26 5.32 23.87 -13.88
C VAL A 26 4.92 23.42 -12.49
N GLN A 27 3.66 22.98 -12.35
CA GLN A 27 3.16 22.35 -11.14
C GLN A 27 3.18 20.83 -11.32
N THR A 28 3.80 20.15 -10.37
CA THR A 28 3.86 18.69 -10.30
C THR A 28 2.82 18.19 -9.31
N TYR A 29 1.98 17.24 -9.71
CA TYR A 29 0.96 16.68 -8.83
C TYR A 29 0.71 15.19 -9.10
N ASP A 30 0.36 14.46 -8.05
CA ASP A 30 -0.02 13.06 -8.18
C ASP A 30 -1.39 12.91 -8.86
N PRO A 31 -1.58 11.88 -9.71
CA PRO A 31 -2.88 11.54 -10.26
C PRO A 31 -3.94 11.40 -9.16
N ALA A 32 -5.18 11.81 -9.45
CA ALA A 32 -6.27 11.82 -8.46
C ALA A 32 -6.46 10.46 -7.75
N LYS A 33 -6.32 9.35 -8.49
CA LYS A 33 -6.42 7.99 -7.93
C LYS A 33 -5.34 7.71 -6.88
N SER A 34 -4.09 8.11 -7.14
CA SER A 34 -2.99 7.92 -6.18
C SER A 34 -3.19 8.80 -4.96
N ARG A 35 -3.59 10.08 -5.13
CA ARG A 35 -3.88 10.97 -4.00
C ARG A 35 -5.00 10.44 -3.10
N GLN A 36 -6.11 10.01 -3.69
CA GLN A 36 -7.25 9.46 -2.95
C GLN A 36 -6.86 8.17 -2.21
N TYR A 37 -6.09 7.30 -2.85
CA TYR A 37 -5.64 6.07 -2.22
C TYR A 37 -4.70 6.34 -1.04
N LYS A 38 -3.77 7.28 -1.18
CA LYS A 38 -2.89 7.70 -0.08
C LYS A 38 -3.67 8.27 1.10
N ALA A 39 -4.61 9.18 0.84
CA ALA A 39 -5.47 9.73 1.90
C ALA A 39 -6.27 8.64 2.63
N MET A 40 -6.76 7.63 1.91
CA MET A 40 -7.46 6.49 2.52
C MET A 40 -6.51 5.63 3.37
N ALA A 41 -5.29 5.37 2.89
CA ALA A 41 -4.27 4.65 3.64
C ALA A 41 -3.88 5.37 4.94
N THR A 42 -3.62 6.69 4.86
CA THR A 42 -3.37 7.54 6.02
C THR A 42 -4.52 7.49 7.01
N MET A 43 -5.77 7.61 6.56
CA MET A 43 -6.94 7.52 7.44
C MET A 43 -7.05 6.14 8.13
N CYS A 44 -6.80 5.06 7.40
CA CYS A 44 -6.82 3.71 7.99
C CYS A 44 -5.73 3.54 9.05
N ALA A 45 -4.53 4.06 8.81
CA ALA A 45 -3.43 4.04 9.77
C ALA A 45 -3.76 4.87 11.02
N GLN A 46 -4.26 6.10 10.84
CA GLN A 46 -4.62 6.99 11.95
C GLN A 46 -5.75 6.47 12.85
N ARG A 47 -6.60 5.58 12.33
CA ARG A 47 -7.66 4.93 13.11
C ARG A 47 -7.12 3.91 14.11
N VAL A 48 -5.98 3.28 13.81
CA VAL A 48 -5.37 2.27 14.68
C VAL A 48 -4.20 2.83 15.49
N TYR A 49 -3.62 3.94 15.04
CA TYR A 49 -2.48 4.57 15.67
C TYR A 49 -2.62 6.09 15.65
N SER A 50 -2.64 6.68 16.84
CA SER A 50 -2.74 8.13 17.05
C SER A 50 -1.61 8.66 17.95
N GLY A 51 -0.50 7.92 18.03
CA GLY A 51 0.69 8.35 18.77
C GLY A 51 1.57 9.28 17.96
N GLU A 52 2.60 9.81 18.62
CA GLU A 52 3.69 10.53 17.94
C GLU A 52 4.49 9.57 17.05
N PRO A 53 4.94 9.98 15.86
CA PRO A 53 5.67 9.10 14.96
C PRO A 53 6.84 8.40 15.64
N LEU A 54 7.01 7.12 15.33
CA LEU A 54 8.05 6.26 15.89
C LEU A 54 9.44 6.77 15.49
N GLU A 55 10.43 6.61 16.37
CA GLU A 55 11.83 6.99 16.14
C GLU A 55 12.77 5.78 15.90
N THR A 56 12.30 4.56 16.12
CA THR A 56 13.11 3.34 16.01
C THR A 56 13.26 2.88 14.55
N PRO A 57 14.17 1.93 14.27
CA PRO A 57 14.15 1.17 13.02
C PRO A 57 12.86 0.36 12.89
N LEU A 58 12.37 0.25 11.65
CA LEU A 58 11.08 -0.35 11.33
C LEU A 58 11.21 -1.46 10.29
N LYS A 59 10.37 -2.47 10.46
CA LYS A 59 10.00 -3.43 9.41
C LYS A 59 8.58 -3.14 8.94
N ILE A 60 8.40 -3.04 7.63
CA ILE A 60 7.07 -2.90 7.02
C ILE A 60 6.76 -4.14 6.20
N THR A 61 5.59 -4.74 6.46
CA THR A 61 5.04 -5.83 5.65
C THR A 61 3.80 -5.35 4.91
N VAL A 62 3.79 -5.46 3.58
CA VAL A 62 2.67 -5.07 2.71
C VAL A 62 2.12 -6.30 1.98
N LYS A 63 0.89 -6.70 2.31
CA LYS A 63 0.18 -7.82 1.66
C LYS A 63 -0.91 -7.28 0.75
N ALA A 64 -0.67 -7.30 -0.56
CA ALA A 64 -1.61 -6.78 -1.55
C ALA A 64 -2.54 -7.88 -2.09
N TYR A 65 -3.81 -7.84 -1.69
CA TYR A 65 -4.81 -8.81 -2.13
C TYR A 65 -5.66 -8.27 -3.29
N PHE A 66 -5.57 -8.96 -4.42
CA PHE A 66 -6.35 -8.68 -5.63
C PHE A 66 -7.65 -9.46 -5.63
N GLY A 67 -8.73 -8.81 -6.05
CA GLY A 67 -10.04 -9.45 -6.16
C GLY A 67 -10.11 -10.37 -7.38
N LEU A 68 -10.90 -11.43 -7.27
CA LEU A 68 -11.21 -12.34 -8.38
C LEU A 68 -12.15 -11.67 -9.40
N TYR A 69 -11.97 -11.98 -10.69
CA TYR A 69 -12.92 -11.56 -11.71
C TYR A 69 -14.13 -12.50 -11.73
N LYS A 70 -15.32 -11.94 -11.99
CA LYS A 70 -16.58 -12.72 -12.09
C LYS A 70 -16.53 -13.80 -13.17
N SER A 71 -15.73 -13.59 -14.23
CA SER A 71 -15.56 -14.52 -15.33
C SER A 71 -14.63 -15.70 -15.02
N TYR A 72 -13.99 -15.74 -13.86
CA TYR A 72 -13.14 -16.88 -13.50
C TYR A 72 -13.98 -18.12 -13.25
N THR A 73 -13.59 -19.23 -13.88
CA THR A 73 -14.19 -20.55 -13.64
C THR A 73 -13.95 -20.98 -12.18
N LYS A 74 -14.80 -21.85 -11.65
CA LYS A 74 -14.67 -22.37 -10.27
C LYS A 74 -13.26 -22.91 -9.98
N LYS A 75 -12.74 -23.75 -10.90
CA LYS A 75 -11.38 -24.31 -10.81
C LYS A 75 -10.30 -23.22 -10.73
N ARG A 76 -10.41 -22.17 -11.55
CA ARG A 76 -9.44 -21.07 -11.53
C ARG A 76 -9.54 -20.26 -10.24
N ARG A 77 -10.75 -20.01 -9.74
CA ARG A 77 -10.96 -19.34 -8.45
C ARG A 77 -10.27 -20.09 -7.31
N GLU A 78 -10.43 -21.41 -7.26
CA GLU A 78 -9.76 -22.26 -6.27
C GLU A 78 -8.23 -22.19 -6.40
N ALA A 79 -7.70 -22.23 -7.63
CA ALA A 79 -6.26 -22.07 -7.87
C ALA A 79 -5.72 -20.69 -7.41
N CYS A 80 -6.47 -19.61 -7.64
CA CYS A 80 -6.11 -18.28 -7.16
C CYS A 80 -6.14 -18.18 -5.63
N LEU A 81 -7.18 -18.72 -4.98
CA LEU A 81 -7.36 -18.63 -3.52
C LEU A 81 -6.40 -19.55 -2.75
N SER A 82 -5.98 -20.66 -3.34
CA SER A 82 -4.95 -21.55 -2.78
C SER A 82 -3.51 -21.08 -3.03
N GLY A 83 -3.33 -19.98 -3.78
CA GLY A 83 -2.01 -19.44 -4.10
C GLY A 83 -1.27 -20.17 -5.24
N GLN A 84 -1.90 -21.12 -5.92
CA GLN A 84 -1.34 -21.77 -7.11
C GLN A 84 -1.24 -20.81 -8.30
N GLU A 85 -2.20 -19.89 -8.42
CA GLU A 85 -2.15 -18.78 -9.38
C GLU A 85 -1.96 -17.45 -8.63
N VAL A 86 -0.96 -16.66 -9.03
CA VAL A 86 -0.61 -15.38 -8.39
C VAL A 86 -0.90 -14.20 -9.33
N PRO A 87 -1.29 -13.03 -8.79
CA PRO A 87 -1.59 -11.85 -9.60
C PRO A 87 -0.30 -11.20 -10.15
N THR A 88 -0.04 -11.38 -11.44
CA THR A 88 1.12 -10.81 -12.14
C THR A 88 0.83 -9.49 -12.88
N LYS A 89 -0.43 -9.04 -12.87
CA LYS A 89 -0.86 -7.80 -13.54
C LYS A 89 -0.52 -6.54 -12.72
N LYS A 90 -0.61 -5.38 -13.38
CA LYS A 90 -0.51 -4.06 -12.74
C LYS A 90 -1.57 -3.90 -11.63
N PRO A 91 -1.31 -3.05 -10.61
CA PRO A 91 -0.08 -2.28 -10.40
C PRO A 91 1.11 -3.15 -9.99
N ASP A 92 2.32 -2.65 -10.27
CA ASP A 92 3.57 -3.28 -9.83
C ASP A 92 3.70 -3.22 -8.31
N ILE A 93 4.46 -4.15 -7.74
CA ILE A 93 4.54 -4.26 -6.28
C ILE A 93 5.28 -3.08 -5.65
N ASP A 94 6.34 -2.60 -6.28
CA ASP A 94 7.11 -1.42 -5.89
C ASP A 94 6.23 -0.16 -5.86
N ASN A 95 5.35 0.01 -6.86
CA ASN A 95 4.43 1.14 -6.90
C ASN A 95 3.36 1.06 -5.81
N ILE A 96 2.87 -0.14 -5.45
CA ILE A 96 1.96 -0.32 -4.32
C ILE A 96 2.68 0.07 -3.03
N VAL A 97 3.87 -0.51 -2.80
CA VAL A 97 4.68 -0.24 -1.61
C VAL A 97 4.98 1.25 -1.47
N LYS A 98 5.45 1.90 -2.54
CA LYS A 98 5.74 3.33 -2.55
C LYS A 98 4.52 4.15 -2.11
N GLY A 99 3.34 3.83 -2.63
CA GLY A 99 2.10 4.49 -2.24
C GLY A 99 1.77 4.31 -0.75
N ILE A 100 2.04 3.13 -0.19
CA ILE A 100 1.85 2.87 1.25
C ILE A 100 2.87 3.65 2.08
N MET A 101 4.16 3.56 1.77
CA MET A 101 5.23 4.27 2.50
C MET A 101 4.98 5.79 2.50
N ASP A 102 4.71 6.37 1.33
CA ASP A 102 4.35 7.79 1.18
C ASP A 102 3.15 8.19 2.06
N SER A 103 2.24 7.26 2.38
CA SER A 103 1.04 7.52 3.20
C SER A 103 1.28 7.44 4.71
N LEU A 104 2.36 6.76 5.12
CA LEU A 104 2.71 6.53 6.52
C LEU A 104 3.81 7.46 7.02
N ASN A 105 4.57 8.06 6.11
CA ASN A 105 5.56 9.07 6.42
C ASN A 105 4.89 10.30 7.07
N GLY A 106 5.40 10.73 8.22
CA GLY A 106 4.82 11.75 9.09
C GLY A 106 3.58 11.31 9.88
N VAL A 107 3.13 10.06 9.73
CA VAL A 107 1.95 9.50 10.41
C VAL A 107 2.33 8.41 11.39
N ILE A 108 3.10 7.42 10.93
CA ILE A 108 3.61 6.32 11.76
C ILE A 108 5.08 6.53 12.10
N TYR A 109 5.85 7.15 11.20
CA TYR A 109 7.29 7.36 11.36
C TYR A 109 7.72 8.68 10.70
N HIS A 110 8.87 9.22 11.07
CA HIS A 110 9.31 10.54 10.60
C HIS A 110 9.90 10.54 9.20
N ASP A 111 10.65 9.50 8.84
CA ASP A 111 11.36 9.43 7.56
C ASP A 111 11.47 7.99 7.05
N ASP A 112 11.38 7.80 5.73
CA ASP A 112 11.48 6.48 5.08
C ASP A 112 12.81 5.79 5.40
N LYS A 113 13.87 6.54 5.75
CA LYS A 113 15.16 5.99 6.18
C LYS A 113 15.06 5.08 7.40
N GLN A 114 14.00 5.19 8.20
CA GLN A 114 13.75 4.32 9.35
C GLN A 114 13.33 2.91 8.95
N VAL A 115 12.80 2.72 7.74
CA VAL A 115 12.35 1.42 7.25
C VAL A 115 13.56 0.62 6.74
N ILE A 116 14.09 -0.25 7.60
CA ILE A 116 15.29 -1.06 7.30
C ILE A 116 14.93 -2.45 6.76
N GLN A 117 13.69 -2.88 6.93
CA GLN A 117 13.18 -4.14 6.37
C GLN A 117 11.83 -3.93 5.69
N LEU A 118 11.70 -4.49 4.49
CA LEU A 118 10.47 -4.40 3.71
C LEU A 118 10.13 -5.78 3.15
N VAL A 119 8.93 -6.27 3.47
CA VAL A 119 8.37 -7.49 2.91
C VAL A 119 7.12 -7.13 2.14
N ALA A 120 7.03 -7.54 0.87
CA ALA A 120 5.83 -7.31 0.09
C ALA A 120 5.49 -8.53 -0.78
N PHE A 121 4.21 -8.85 -0.87
CA PHE A 121 3.73 -9.83 -1.85
C PHE A 121 2.35 -9.45 -2.41
N LYS A 122 2.01 -10.07 -3.54
CA LYS A 122 0.68 -9.99 -4.12
C LYS A 122 0.02 -11.37 -4.07
N ALA A 123 -1.25 -11.41 -3.71
CA ALA A 123 -2.05 -12.63 -3.69
C ALA A 123 -3.46 -12.33 -4.18
N TYR A 124 -4.24 -13.36 -4.51
CA TYR A 124 -5.67 -13.21 -4.74
C TYR A 124 -6.45 -13.40 -3.44
N ALA A 125 -7.62 -12.76 -3.35
CA ALA A 125 -8.60 -13.00 -2.30
C ALA A 125 -10.02 -12.74 -2.83
N GLU A 126 -11.02 -13.22 -2.09
CA GLU A 126 -12.43 -12.93 -2.39
C GLU A 126 -12.72 -11.42 -2.33
N LYS A 127 -12.20 -10.73 -1.31
CA LYS A 127 -12.33 -9.29 -1.14
C LYS A 127 -10.96 -8.61 -1.35
N PRO A 128 -10.84 -7.69 -2.32
CA PRO A 128 -9.61 -6.95 -2.52
C PRO A 128 -9.34 -6.02 -1.34
N ARG A 129 -8.06 -5.96 -0.93
CA ARG A 129 -7.58 -5.13 0.18
C ARG A 129 -6.06 -5.06 0.16
N VAL A 130 -5.48 -4.14 0.93
CA VAL A 130 -4.07 -4.17 1.30
C VAL A 130 -3.97 -4.25 2.81
N GLU A 131 -3.27 -5.25 3.32
CA GLU A 131 -2.95 -5.37 4.75
C GLU A 131 -1.53 -4.85 4.96
N VAL A 132 -1.37 -4.01 5.97
CA VAL A 132 -0.08 -3.38 6.31
C VAL A 132 0.21 -3.64 7.77
N THR A 133 1.42 -4.14 8.03
CA THR A 133 1.96 -4.34 9.37
C THR A 133 3.25 -3.53 9.48
N VAL A 134 3.35 -2.67 10.49
CA VAL A 134 4.56 -1.93 10.85
C VAL A 134 5.05 -2.46 12.20
N GLU A 135 6.28 -2.93 12.25
CA GLU A 135 6.90 -3.50 13.45
C GLU A 135 8.13 -2.65 13.81
N GLU A 136 8.20 -2.17 15.05
CA GLU A 136 9.47 -1.65 15.58
C GLU A 136 10.45 -2.81 15.76
N LEU A 137 11.70 -2.55 15.38
CA LEU A 137 12.79 -3.48 15.59
C LEU A 137 13.64 -2.97 16.76
N GLU A 138 13.98 -3.89 17.66
CA GLU A 138 15.00 -3.63 18.68
C GLU A 138 16.38 -3.53 18.02
N GLN A 139 17.22 -2.64 18.54
CA GLN A 139 18.60 -2.47 18.08
C GLN A 139 19.50 -3.62 18.51
#